data_AF-A0A9W8G284-F1
#
_entry.id   AF-A0A9W8G284-F1
#
_cell.length_a   1.000
_cell.length_b   1.000
_cell.length_c   1.000
_cell.angle_alpha   90.00
_cell.angle_beta   90.00
_cell.angle_gamma   90.00
#
_symmetry.space_group_name_H-M   'P 1'
#
loop_
_entity.id
_entity.type
_entity.pdbx_description
1 polymer ?
#
loop_
_entity_poly.entity_id
_entity_poly.type
_entity_poly.pdbx_seq_one_letter_code
_entity_poly.pdbx_strand_id
1 'polypeptide(L)'
;MATTQRFGNVKIHLPNIVFKIIPDPRLGKNQAAFRVPLQVNKLDIKDYLTHIYNVTVTDVRTVVLPGKIGLNPYTAQMERSSRIKKAIVTIKEEFTYPKDPNVDKDFGGLESKYQKVLRGNKLKGWRSSRTSEETELFSQVYEQRKLTASKPKKSSKKQEST
;
A
#
# COMPACT_ATOMS: atom_id res chain seq x y z
N MET A 1 14.14 -10.22 -30.29
CA MET A 1 12.92 -10.51 -31.07
C MET A 1 11.73 -9.87 -30.36
N ALA A 2 10.92 -9.07 -31.06
CA ALA A 2 9.65 -8.59 -30.52
C ALA A 2 8.67 -9.78 -30.49
N THR A 3 8.16 -10.13 -29.31
CA THR A 3 7.16 -11.18 -29.19
C THR A 3 5.88 -10.71 -29.88
N THR A 4 5.49 -11.38 -30.96
CA THR A 4 4.20 -11.10 -31.62
C THR A 4 3.09 -11.50 -30.67
N GLN A 5 2.41 -10.50 -30.07
CA GLN A 5 1.28 -10.73 -29.18
C GLN A 5 -0.02 -10.61 -29.96
N ARG A 6 -0.87 -11.65 -29.89
CA ARG A 6 -2.20 -11.63 -30.49
C ARG A 6 -3.21 -11.14 -29.46
N PHE A 7 -3.91 -10.05 -29.81
CA PHE A 7 -4.99 -9.50 -28.99
C PHE A 7 -6.37 -9.93 -29.49
N GLY A 8 -7.39 -9.70 -28.67
CA GLY A 8 -8.78 -9.99 -29.01
C GLY A 8 -9.33 -9.02 -30.06
N ASN A 9 -10.37 -9.45 -30.78
CA ASN A 9 -11.06 -8.59 -31.76
C ASN A 9 -12.09 -7.65 -31.11
N VAL A 10 -12.58 -8.00 -29.92
CA VAL A 10 -13.59 -7.22 -29.19
C VAL A 10 -12.92 -6.00 -28.59
N LYS A 11 -13.39 -4.81 -28.98
CA LYS A 11 -12.87 -3.54 -28.51
C LYS A 11 -13.68 -3.05 -27.32
N ILE A 12 -13.03 -2.86 -26.18
CA ILE A 12 -13.62 -2.26 -24.98
C ILE A 12 -13.07 -0.84 -24.88
N HIS A 13 -13.90 0.14 -25.24
CA HIS A 13 -13.47 1.54 -25.25
C HIS A 13 -13.36 2.15 -23.85
N LEU A 14 -14.24 1.75 -22.93
CA LEU A 14 -14.35 2.33 -21.58
C LEU A 14 -14.37 1.21 -20.52
N PRO A 15 -13.21 0.64 -20.16
CA PRO A 15 -13.14 -0.43 -19.18
C PRO A 15 -13.40 0.10 -17.76
N ASN A 16 -14.40 -0.47 -17.08
CA ASN A 16 -14.69 -0.19 -15.67
C ASN A 16 -14.12 -1.28 -14.75
N ILE A 17 -12.78 -1.35 -14.68
CA ILE A 17 -12.06 -2.35 -13.87
C ILE A 17 -10.92 -1.69 -13.10
N VAL A 18 -10.66 -2.20 -11.90
CA VAL A 18 -9.61 -1.68 -11.02
C VAL A 18 -8.55 -2.74 -10.81
N PHE A 19 -7.32 -2.41 -11.20
CA PHE A 19 -6.15 -3.24 -10.97
C PHE A 19 -5.36 -2.64 -9.82
N LYS A 20 -5.17 -3.41 -8.75
CA LYS A 20 -4.38 -2.97 -7.60
C LYS A 20 -3.05 -3.69 -7.59
N ILE A 21 -1.96 -2.97 -7.75
CA ILE A 21 -0.62 -3.55 -7.60
C ILE A 21 -0.36 -3.86 -6.11
N ILE A 22 0.28 -4.99 -5.83
CA ILE A 22 0.59 -5.46 -4.47
C ILE A 22 2.09 -5.75 -4.40
N PRO A 23 2.83 -5.12 -3.46
CA PRO A 23 4.22 -5.47 -3.23
C PRO A 23 4.30 -6.89 -2.63
N ASP A 24 5.15 -7.73 -3.23
CA ASP A 24 5.40 -9.10 -2.76
C ASP A 24 6.91 -9.35 -2.79
N PRO A 25 7.57 -9.45 -1.60
CA PRO A 25 9.02 -9.61 -1.53
C PRO A 25 9.50 -10.98 -2.02
N ARG A 26 8.60 -11.93 -2.27
CA ARG A 26 8.93 -13.28 -2.75
C ARG A 26 9.08 -13.35 -4.27
N LEU A 27 8.59 -12.33 -4.98
CA LEU A 27 8.64 -12.29 -6.44
C LEU A 27 9.98 -11.78 -6.93
N GLY A 28 10.38 -12.19 -8.14
CA GLY A 28 11.55 -11.63 -8.82
C GLY A 28 11.33 -10.15 -9.19
N LYS A 29 12.42 -9.41 -9.44
CA LYS A 29 12.35 -8.00 -9.85
C LYS A 29 11.61 -7.78 -11.17
N ASN A 30 11.54 -8.80 -12.01
CA ASN A 30 10.79 -8.82 -13.27
C ASN A 30 9.33 -9.24 -13.08
N GLN A 31 8.86 -9.48 -11.85
CA GLN A 31 7.52 -9.95 -11.56
C GLN A 31 6.75 -8.96 -10.69
N ALA A 32 5.52 -8.68 -11.07
CA ALA A 32 4.60 -7.84 -10.32
C ALA A 32 3.33 -8.61 -9.97
N ALA A 33 2.86 -8.47 -8.73
CA ALA A 33 1.58 -9.00 -8.30
C ALA A 33 0.48 -7.94 -8.42
N PHE A 34 -0.67 -8.33 -8.94
CA PHE A 34 -1.88 -7.53 -9.00
C PHE A 34 -3.03 -8.26 -8.30
N ARG A 35 -3.87 -7.51 -7.60
CA ARG A 35 -5.23 -7.91 -7.28
C ARG A 35 -6.13 -7.39 -8.39
N VAL A 36 -6.82 -8.32 -9.03
CA VAL A 36 -7.70 -8.07 -10.17
C VAL A 36 -9.12 -8.55 -9.86
N PRO A 37 -10.15 -8.01 -10.55
CA PRO A 37 -11.51 -8.52 -10.41
C PRO A 37 -11.62 -10.00 -10.80
N LEU A 38 -12.59 -10.71 -10.20
CA LEU A 38 -12.77 -12.15 -10.41
C LEU A 38 -13.16 -12.52 -11.85
N GLN A 39 -13.74 -11.58 -12.60
CA GLN A 39 -14.22 -11.80 -13.97
C GLN A 39 -13.09 -11.73 -15.01
N VAL A 40 -11.97 -11.05 -14.70
CA VAL A 40 -10.91 -10.75 -15.68
C VAL A 40 -10.08 -12.00 -16.01
N ASN A 41 -9.84 -12.26 -17.29
CA ASN A 41 -9.02 -13.37 -17.77
C ASN A 41 -7.53 -13.00 -17.92
N LYS A 42 -6.66 -13.99 -18.09
CA LYS A 42 -5.21 -13.80 -18.33
C LYS A 42 -4.92 -12.97 -19.58
N LEU A 43 -5.70 -13.20 -20.64
CA LEU A 43 -5.59 -12.48 -21.91
C LEU A 43 -5.95 -11.00 -21.72
N ASP A 44 -7.04 -10.73 -21.00
CA ASP A 44 -7.48 -9.37 -20.67
C ASP A 44 -6.45 -8.63 -19.81
N ILE A 45 -5.81 -9.30 -18.85
CA ILE A 45 -4.75 -8.69 -18.02
C ILE A 45 -3.57 -8.25 -18.90
N LYS A 46 -3.17 -9.11 -19.82
CA LYS A 46 -2.06 -8.84 -20.74
C LYS A 46 -2.41 -7.66 -21.66
N ASP A 47 -3.60 -7.69 -22.26
CA ASP A 47 -4.13 -6.65 -23.13
C ASP A 47 -4.23 -5.29 -22.42
N TYR A 48 -4.81 -5.29 -21.21
CA TYR A 48 -5.01 -4.11 -20.39
C TYR A 48 -3.69 -3.44 -20.00
N LEU A 49 -2.70 -4.22 -19.54
CA LEU A 49 -1.40 -3.68 -19.13
C LEU A 49 -0.59 -3.17 -20.33
N THR A 50 -0.70 -3.81 -21.49
CA THR A 50 0.00 -3.38 -22.70
C THR A 50 -0.61 -2.13 -23.32
N HIS A 51 -1.93 -2.00 -23.40
CA HIS A 51 -2.56 -0.85 -24.06
C HIS A 51 -2.76 0.38 -23.17
N ILE A 52 -2.99 0.21 -21.86
CA ILE A 52 -3.25 1.35 -20.96
C ILE A 52 -1.96 1.85 -20.30
N TYR A 53 -1.08 0.92 -19.91
CA TYR A 53 0.15 1.25 -19.18
C TYR A 53 1.43 1.07 -20.01
N ASN A 54 1.31 0.69 -21.28
CA ASN A 54 2.45 0.45 -22.18
C ASN A 54 3.48 -0.56 -21.64
N VAL A 55 3.03 -1.54 -20.86
CA VAL A 55 3.91 -2.55 -20.26
C VAL A 55 4.03 -3.78 -21.17
N THR A 56 5.27 -4.20 -21.42
CA THR A 56 5.56 -5.42 -22.20
C THR A 56 5.54 -6.65 -21.30
N VAL A 57 4.42 -7.39 -21.36
CA VAL A 57 4.16 -8.57 -20.52
C VAL A 57 4.57 -9.86 -21.25
N THR A 58 5.40 -10.69 -20.62
CA THR A 58 5.82 -11.99 -21.16
C THR A 58 4.82 -13.10 -20.81
N ASP A 59 4.57 -13.32 -19.51
CA ASP A 59 3.69 -14.35 -18.97
C ASP A 59 2.74 -13.80 -17.89
N VAL A 60 1.55 -14.39 -17.77
CA VAL A 60 0.56 -14.05 -16.74
C VAL A 60 0.07 -15.31 -16.04
N ARG A 61 0.28 -15.37 -14.73
CA ARG A 61 -0.21 -16.45 -13.86
C ARG A 61 -1.28 -15.92 -12.94
N THR A 62 -2.40 -16.62 -12.82
CA THR A 62 -3.52 -16.17 -11.99
C THR A 62 -3.94 -17.26 -11.02
N VAL A 63 -4.25 -16.87 -9.80
CA VAL A 63 -4.78 -17.74 -8.75
C VAL A 63 -5.98 -17.06 -8.10
N VAL A 64 -7.08 -17.79 -7.92
CA VAL A 64 -8.23 -17.32 -7.13
C VAL A 64 -8.03 -17.76 -5.69
N LEU A 65 -7.84 -16.81 -4.80
CA LEU A 65 -7.69 -17.05 -3.38
C LEU A 65 -9.07 -17.14 -2.70
N PRO A 66 -9.29 -18.16 -1.85
CA PRO A 66 -10.51 -18.25 -1.08
C PRO A 66 -10.60 -17.09 -0.07
N GLY A 67 -11.83 -16.67 0.20
CA GLY A 67 -12.09 -15.73 1.29
C GLY A 67 -11.86 -16.37 2.65
N LYS A 68 -11.51 -15.53 3.64
CA LYS A 68 -11.37 -15.97 5.03
C LYS A 68 -12.76 -16.10 5.65
N ILE A 69 -12.96 -17.14 6.46
CA ILE A 69 -14.18 -17.29 7.28
C ILE A 69 -13.95 -16.48 8.56
N GLY A 70 -14.92 -15.67 8.95
CA GLY A 70 -14.87 -14.88 10.17
C GLY A 70 -16.27 -14.57 10.68
N LEU A 71 -16.35 -14.25 11.98
CA LEU A 71 -17.59 -13.83 12.59
C LEU A 71 -17.90 -12.38 12.17
N ASN A 72 -19.09 -12.14 11.61
CA ASN A 72 -19.56 -10.78 11.36
C ASN A 72 -19.89 -10.11 12.71
N PRO A 73 -19.25 -8.97 13.07
CA PRO A 73 -19.49 -8.33 14.36
C PRO A 73 -20.90 -7.76 14.53
N TYR A 74 -21.63 -7.53 13.44
CA TYR A 74 -22.99 -6.99 13.48
C TYR A 74 -24.05 -8.08 13.57
N THR A 75 -23.90 -9.16 12.80
CA THR A 75 -24.89 -10.23 12.69
C THR A 75 -24.59 -11.43 13.59
N ALA A 76 -23.38 -11.50 14.16
CA ALA A 76 -22.86 -12.67 14.88
C ALA A 76 -22.90 -13.98 14.07
N GLN A 77 -22.93 -13.89 12.74
CA GLN A 77 -22.94 -15.03 11.82
C GLN A 77 -21.54 -15.31 11.29
N MET A 78 -21.25 -16.59 11.04
CA MET A 78 -20.02 -17.00 10.36
C MET A 78 -20.15 -16.72 8.87
N GLU A 79 -19.47 -15.68 8.42
CA GLU A 79 -19.47 -15.25 7.02
C GLU A 79 -18.10 -15.47 6.38
N ARG A 80 -18.07 -15.60 5.05
CA ARG A 80 -16.83 -15.70 4.29
C ARG A 80 -16.59 -14.42 3.51
N SER A 81 -15.39 -13.87 3.62
CA SER A 81 -15.01 -12.69 2.84
C SER A 81 -15.04 -12.96 1.33
N SER A 82 -15.14 -11.90 0.53
CA SER A 82 -15.11 -12.06 -0.94
C SER A 82 -13.80 -12.68 -1.42
N ARG A 83 -13.89 -13.52 -2.45
CA ARG A 83 -12.73 -14.14 -3.12
C ARG A 83 -11.93 -13.07 -3.85
N ILE A 84 -10.62 -13.31 -3.95
CA ILE A 84 -9.70 -12.37 -4.57
C ILE A 84 -8.92 -13.09 -5.67
N LYS A 85 -8.88 -12.53 -6.87
CA LYS A 85 -7.98 -13.03 -7.91
C LYS A 85 -6.64 -12.30 -7.81
N LYS A 86 -5.57 -13.07 -7.57
CA LYS A 86 -4.18 -12.60 -7.62
C LYS A 86 -3.60 -12.95 -8.99
N ALA A 87 -3.06 -11.97 -9.68
CA ALA A 87 -2.32 -12.14 -10.92
C ALA A 87 -0.84 -11.85 -10.67
N ILE A 88 0.05 -12.71 -11.12
CA ILE A 88 1.50 -12.52 -11.15
C ILE A 88 1.85 -12.34 -12.61
N VAL A 89 2.39 -11.17 -12.93
CA VAL A 89 2.72 -10.76 -14.28
C VAL A 89 4.23 -10.73 -14.39
N THR A 90 4.77 -11.46 -15.37
CA THR A 90 6.19 -11.38 -15.71
C THR A 90 6.36 -10.29 -16.76
N ILE A 91 7.15 -9.29 -16.43
CA ILE A 91 7.42 -8.09 -17.24
C ILE A 91 8.82 -8.25 -17.84
N LYS A 92 9.04 -7.66 -19.02
CA LYS A 92 10.36 -7.67 -19.66
C LYS A 92 11.38 -6.80 -18.92
N GLU A 93 10.92 -5.67 -18.41
CA GLU A 93 11.70 -4.71 -17.63
C GLU A 93 11.68 -5.08 -16.14
N GLU A 94 12.77 -4.76 -15.45
CA GLU A 94 12.86 -4.92 -14.00
C GLU A 94 12.25 -3.73 -13.27
N PHE A 95 11.55 -4.00 -12.19
CA PHE A 95 10.90 -3.00 -11.35
C PHE A 95 11.19 -3.27 -9.87
N THR A 96 11.44 -2.21 -9.10
CA THR A 96 11.62 -2.27 -7.65
C THR A 96 10.75 -1.22 -6.99
N TYR A 97 10.02 -1.61 -5.95
CA TYR A 97 9.17 -0.68 -5.20
C TYR A 97 10.01 0.34 -4.43
N PRO A 98 9.47 1.56 -4.23
CA PRO A 98 10.05 2.49 -3.28
C PRO A 98 10.02 1.88 -1.87
N LYS A 99 10.96 2.31 -1.03
CA LYS A 99 10.99 1.89 0.38
C LYS A 99 9.75 2.44 1.09
N ASP A 100 9.23 1.66 2.03
CA ASP A 100 8.14 2.11 2.88
C ASP A 100 8.57 3.37 3.65
N PRO A 101 7.67 4.35 3.79
CA PRO A 101 7.98 5.56 4.52
C PRO A 101 8.10 5.28 6.02
N ASN A 102 8.92 6.06 6.71
CA ASN A 102 9.12 5.89 8.14
C ASN A 102 8.00 6.59 8.91
N VAL A 103 7.03 5.82 9.42
CA VAL A 103 5.86 6.35 10.15
C VAL A 103 6.25 7.28 11.30
N ASP A 104 7.33 6.95 12.02
CA ASP A 104 7.77 7.71 13.19
C ASP A 104 8.35 9.09 12.85
N LYS A 105 9.04 9.20 11.69
CA LYS A 105 9.68 10.44 11.25
C LYS A 105 8.79 11.27 10.32
N ASP A 106 8.11 10.61 9.38
CA ASP A 106 7.44 11.27 8.26
C ASP A 106 5.97 11.60 8.58
N PHE A 107 5.30 10.77 9.40
CA PHE A 107 3.86 10.87 9.68
C PHE A 107 3.53 11.14 11.15
N GLY A 108 4.51 11.51 11.99
CA GLY A 108 4.28 11.82 13.39
C GLY A 108 3.93 10.62 14.27
N GLY A 109 4.41 9.42 13.91
CA GLY A 109 4.21 8.20 14.69
C GLY A 109 4.74 8.30 16.12
N LEU A 110 5.87 8.98 16.31
CA LEU A 110 6.44 9.24 17.64
C LEU A 110 5.51 10.08 18.53
N GLU A 111 4.92 11.12 17.97
CA GLU A 111 3.93 11.96 18.66
C GLU A 111 2.67 11.16 19.03
N SER A 112 2.21 10.29 18.14
CA SER A 112 1.07 9.41 18.40
C SER A 112 1.35 8.41 19.53
N LYS A 113 2.54 7.81 19.56
CA LYS A 113 3.00 6.92 20.64
C LYS A 113 3.08 7.68 21.96
N TYR A 114 3.66 8.87 21.96
CA TYR A 114 3.74 9.76 23.12
C TYR A 114 2.35 10.08 23.68
N GLN A 115 1.40 10.49 22.82
CA GLN A 115 0.02 10.76 23.24
C GLN A 115 -0.68 9.51 23.81
N LYS A 116 -0.40 8.33 23.26
CA LYS A 116 -0.96 7.06 23.76
C LYS A 116 -0.48 6.75 25.18
N VAL A 117 0.83 6.94 25.46
CA VAL A 117 1.40 6.80 26.81
C VAL A 117 0.75 7.79 27.78
N LEU A 118 0.66 9.07 27.39
CA LEU A 118 0.01 10.08 28.22
C LEU A 118 -1.45 9.76 28.53
N ARG A 119 -2.21 9.27 27.54
CA ARG A 119 -3.60 8.83 27.74
C ARG A 119 -3.68 7.64 28.69
N GLY A 120 -2.82 6.64 28.52
CA GLY A 120 -2.75 5.48 29.42
C GLY A 120 -2.44 5.88 30.86
N ASN A 121 -1.51 6.81 31.06
CA ASN A 121 -1.14 7.30 32.39
C ASN A 121 -2.28 8.07 33.08
N LYS A 122 -3.13 8.76 32.31
CA LYS A 122 -4.34 9.39 32.87
C LYS A 122 -5.38 8.37 33.35
N LEU A 123 -5.47 7.21 32.70
CA LEU A 123 -6.44 6.15 33.04
C LEU A 123 -6.03 5.30 34.25
N LYS A 124 -4.73 5.15 34.51
CA LYS A 124 -4.19 4.28 35.57
C LYS A 124 -4.44 4.78 37.01
N GLY A 125 -4.75 6.06 37.21
CA GLY A 125 -5.01 6.66 38.53
C GLY A 125 -3.76 6.84 39.43
N TRP A 126 -2.80 5.91 39.40
CA TRP A 126 -1.50 6.02 40.07
C TRP A 126 -0.42 6.49 39.09
N ARG A 127 0.46 7.40 39.54
CA ARG A 127 1.64 7.83 38.75
C ARG A 127 2.77 6.81 38.88
N SER A 128 2.77 5.76 38.05
CA SER A 128 3.92 4.87 37.95
C SER A 128 5.11 5.64 37.36
N SER A 129 6.32 5.35 37.87
CA SER A 129 7.54 5.87 37.23
C SER A 129 7.60 5.42 35.77
N ARG A 130 8.21 6.24 34.93
CA ARG A 130 8.38 5.94 33.50
C ARG A 130 9.34 4.77 33.34
N THR A 131 9.06 3.90 32.37
CA THR A 131 10.01 2.88 31.91
C THR A 131 11.15 3.53 31.11
N SER A 132 12.30 2.84 30.97
CA SER A 132 13.41 3.31 30.14
C SER A 132 12.96 3.66 28.72
N GLU A 133 12.18 2.77 28.10
CA GLU A 133 11.62 2.95 26.75
C GLU A 133 10.74 4.21 26.65
N GLU A 134 9.90 4.48 27.66
CA GLU A 134 9.06 5.68 27.68
C GLU A 134 9.91 6.96 27.81
N THR A 135 11.00 6.89 28.54
CA THR A 135 11.92 8.02 28.72
C THR A 135 12.63 8.35 27.40
N GLU A 136 13.08 7.34 26.67
CA GLU A 136 13.68 7.48 25.34
C GLU A 136 12.69 8.01 24.31
N LEU A 137 11.44 7.53 24.31
CA LEU A 137 10.39 8.07 23.44
C LEU A 137 10.14 9.55 23.71
N PHE A 138 10.11 9.97 24.97
CA PHE A 138 9.87 11.36 25.36
C PHE A 138 11.05 12.26 24.94
N SER A 139 12.29 11.79 25.06
CA SER A 139 13.46 12.55 24.59
C SER A 139 13.47 12.69 23.07
N GLN A 140 13.16 11.63 22.33
CA GLN A 140 13.06 11.67 20.87
C GLN A 140 11.99 12.64 20.37
N VAL A 141 10.79 12.63 20.99
CA VAL A 141 9.72 13.57 20.66
C VAL A 141 10.13 15.01 20.95
N TYR A 142 10.81 15.24 22.07
CA TYR A 142 11.31 16.56 22.42
C TYR A 142 12.31 17.09 21.37
N GLU A 143 13.30 16.29 21.01
CA GLU A 143 14.28 16.67 19.98
C GLU A 143 13.61 16.89 18.62
N GLN A 144 12.64 16.05 18.23
CA GLN A 144 11.85 16.28 17.03
C GLN A 144 11.13 17.63 17.05
N ARG A 145 10.45 17.97 18.16
CA ARG A 145 9.74 19.26 18.29
C ARG A 145 10.70 20.43 18.21
N LYS A 146 11.86 20.33 18.86
CA LYS A 146 12.94 21.33 18.79
C LYS A 146 13.43 21.55 17.36
N LEU A 147 13.67 20.46 16.62
CA LEU A 147 14.06 20.52 15.20
C LEU A 147 12.96 21.09 14.29
N THR A 148 11.69 20.83 14.59
CA THR A 148 10.57 21.43 13.82
C THR A 148 10.40 22.91 14.13
N ALA A 149 10.60 23.32 15.39
CA ALA A 149 10.48 24.71 15.82
C ALA A 149 11.60 25.59 15.27
N SER A 150 12.81 25.03 15.06
CA SER A 150 13.94 25.76 14.47
C SER A 150 13.87 25.91 12.95
N LYS A 151 13.05 25.10 12.26
CA LYS A 151 12.88 25.25 10.80
C LYS A 151 12.06 26.50 10.49
N PRO A 152 12.55 27.42 9.63
CA PRO A 152 11.76 28.57 9.22
C PRO A 152 10.48 28.09 8.52
N LYS A 153 9.34 28.70 8.86
CA LYS A 153 8.07 28.40 8.17
C LYS A 153 8.27 28.63 6.67
N LYS A 154 8.12 27.59 5.85
CA LYS A 154 8.16 27.71 4.38
C LYS A 154 7.09 28.73 3.99
N SER A 155 7.50 29.92 3.56
CA SER A 155 6.59 30.85 2.89
C SER A 155 6.15 30.19 1.59
N SER A 156 4.85 29.90 1.48
CA SER A 156 4.26 29.45 0.23
C SER A 156 4.39 30.57 -0.80
N LYS A 157 5.42 30.54 -1.65
CA LYS A 157 5.43 31.34 -2.87
C LYS A 157 4.20 30.93 -3.68
N LYS A 158 3.18 31.81 -3.70
CA LYS A 158 2.12 31.76 -4.70
C LYS A 158 2.81 31.75 -6.06
N GLN A 159 2.64 30.67 -6.81
CA GLN A 159 2.94 30.67 -8.23
C GLN A 159 1.88 31.57 -8.87
N GLU A 160 2.25 32.83 -9.14
CA GLU A 160 1.55 33.66 -10.10
C GLU A 160 1.82 33.05 -11.48
N SER A 161 0.82 32.41 -12.07
CA SER A 161 0.82 32.00 -13.46
C SER A 161 -0.16 32.87 -14.23
N THR A 162 0.41 33.71 -15.10
CA THR A 162 -0.22 34.40 -16.22
C THR A 162 -0.88 33.43 -17.19
#